data_AF-A0A2T3J975-F1
#
_entry.id   AF-A0A2T3J975-F1
#
_cell.length_a   1.000
_cell.length_b   1.000
_cell.length_c   1.000
_cell.angle_alpha   90.00
_cell.angle_beta   90.00
_cell.angle_gamma   90.00
#
_symmetry.space_group_name_H-M   'P 1'
#
loop_
_entity.id
_entity.type
_entity.pdbx_description
1 polymer ?
#
loop_
_entity_poly.entity_id
_entity_poly.type
_entity_poly.pdbx_seq_one_letter_code
_entity_poly.pdbx_strand_id
1 'polypeptide(L)'
;MMSYESRLRSAHDELRNAGIWKSNYNPPLHRIFRWLGANSRPPFYRSFIVNFLTSSAYFGTTWGVIMWFSVWETDGMDLSIAVITALSAGILFGLTMAFYYGFTFRKHNLTKWNDLR
;
A
#
# COMPACT_ATOMS: atom_id res chain seq x y z
N MET A 1 5.02 16.05 22.81
CA MET A 1 4.81 15.05 21.74
C MET A 1 4.78 15.78 20.41
N MET A 2 5.49 15.29 19.39
CA MET A 2 5.33 15.85 18.04
C MET A 2 3.94 15.53 17.49
N SER A 3 3.37 16.46 16.73
CA SER A 3 2.14 16.22 15.98
C SER A 3 2.37 15.18 14.87
N TYR A 4 1.31 14.47 14.49
CA TYR A 4 1.32 13.55 13.35
C TYR A 4 1.82 14.24 12.07
N GLU A 5 1.41 15.48 11.83
CA GLU A 5 1.81 16.28 10.67
C GLU A 5 3.32 16.57 10.64
N SER A 6 3.93 16.92 11.78
CA SER A 6 5.38 17.14 11.85
C SER A 6 6.13 15.86 11.48
N ARG A 7 5.71 14.73 12.06
CA ARG A 7 6.34 13.43 11.80
C ARG A 7 6.13 12.95 10.36
N LEU A 8 4.96 13.22 9.78
CA LEU A 8 4.66 12.91 8.39
C LEU A 8 5.55 13.71 7.43
N ARG A 9 5.84 14.98 7.74
CA ARG A 9 6.80 15.79 6.98
C ARG A 9 8.20 15.20 7.05
N SER A 10 8.70 14.89 8.24
CA SER A 10 10.01 14.25 8.41
C SER A 10 10.12 12.93 7.65
N ALA A 11 9.07 12.09 7.69
CA ALA A 11 9.02 10.86 6.91
C ALA A 11 9.09 11.11 5.40
N HIS A 12 8.32 12.08 4.88
CA HIS A 12 8.37 12.41 3.45
C HIS A 12 9.71 13.00 3.02
N ASP A 13 10.34 13.80 3.86
CA ASP A 13 11.67 14.35 3.59
C ASP A 13 12.74 13.25 3.58
N GLU A 14 12.70 12.32 4.55
CA GLU A 14 13.58 11.15 4.58
C GLU A 14 13.43 10.28 3.33
N LEU A 15 12.19 9.95 2.95
CA LEU A 15 11.88 9.17 1.74
C LEU A 15 12.31 9.88 0.45
N ARG A 16 12.16 11.21 0.38
CA ARG A 16 12.62 12.03 -0.75
C ARG A 16 14.14 12.02 -0.84
N ASN A 17 14.83 12.19 0.29
CA ASN A 17 16.30 12.16 0.35
C ASN A 17 16.86 10.78 0.03
N ALA A 18 16.12 9.71 0.35
CA ALA A 18 16.43 8.34 -0.06
C ALA A 18 16.22 8.07 -1.56
N GLY A 19 15.72 9.05 -2.33
CA GLY A 19 15.48 8.91 -3.77
C GLY A 19 14.24 8.10 -4.12
N ILE A 20 13.33 7.86 -3.15
CA ILE A 20 12.10 7.11 -3.39
C ILE A 20 11.11 8.02 -4.11
N TRP A 21 10.43 7.50 -5.14
CA TRP A 21 9.48 8.30 -5.90
C TRP A 21 8.24 8.64 -5.08
N LYS A 22 7.76 9.89 -5.19
CA LYS A 22 6.63 10.43 -4.43
C LYS A 22 5.34 9.62 -4.58
N SER A 23 5.11 9.04 -5.75
CA SER A 23 3.96 8.14 -5.99
C SER A 23 3.98 6.90 -5.10
N ASN A 24 5.16 6.36 -4.80
CA ASN A 24 5.31 5.13 -4.01
C ASN A 24 5.08 5.36 -2.51
N TYR A 25 5.43 6.53 -1.97
CA TYR A 25 5.22 6.81 -0.54
C TYR A 25 4.00 7.70 -0.24
N ASN A 26 3.47 8.41 -1.22
CA ASN A 26 2.30 9.27 -1.07
C ASN A 26 1.29 9.12 -2.22
N PRO A 27 0.72 7.90 -2.38
CA PRO A 27 -0.28 7.63 -3.41
C PRO A 27 -1.56 8.45 -3.17
N PRO A 28 -2.34 8.75 -4.23
CA PRO A 28 -3.55 9.58 -4.12
C PRO A 28 -4.54 9.11 -3.06
N LEU A 29 -4.78 7.80 -2.96
CA LEU A 29 -5.67 7.21 -1.95
C LEU A 29 -5.23 7.53 -0.52
N HIS A 30 -3.93 7.53 -0.23
CA HIS A 30 -3.43 7.92 1.09
C HIS A 30 -3.62 9.41 1.38
N ARG A 31 -3.69 10.28 0.36
CA ARG A 31 -4.05 11.69 0.57
C ARG A 31 -5.52 11.82 0.96
N ILE A 32 -6.40 11.05 0.31
CA ILE A 32 -7.83 11.04 0.60
C ILE A 32 -8.07 10.52 2.02
N PHE A 33 -7.47 9.39 2.41
CA PHE A 33 -7.61 8.86 3.78
C PHE A 33 -7.15 9.85 4.84
N ARG A 34 -6.03 10.56 4.60
CA ARG A 34 -5.57 11.61 5.53
C ARG A 34 -6.51 12.81 5.58
N TRP A 35 -7.04 13.23 4.42
CA TRP A 35 -8.03 14.31 4.36
C TRP A 35 -9.31 13.95 5.14
N LEU A 36 -9.70 12.67 5.15
CA LEU A 36 -10.79 12.13 5.95
C LEU A 36 -10.47 11.97 7.45
N GLY A 37 -9.32 12.47 7.92
CA GLY A 37 -8.92 12.43 9.33
C GLY A 37 -8.23 11.13 9.78
N ALA A 38 -7.98 10.19 8.87
CA ALA A 38 -7.24 8.98 9.21
C ALA A 38 -5.73 9.27 9.25
N ASN A 39 -5.16 9.30 10.45
CA ASN A 39 -3.72 9.47 10.72
C ASN A 39 -2.91 8.23 10.36
N SER A 40 -3.00 7.77 9.11
CA SER A 40 -2.33 6.56 8.65
C SER A 40 -0.87 6.84 8.31
N ARG A 41 0.04 5.95 8.74
CA ARG A 41 1.48 6.06 8.43
C ARG A 41 1.71 5.85 6.93
N PRO A 42 2.77 6.42 6.31
CA PRO A 42 3.14 6.06 4.94
C PRO A 42 3.49 4.56 4.83
N PRO A 43 3.36 3.94 3.64
CA PRO A 43 3.57 2.49 3.46
C PRO A 43 4.87 1.98 4.07
N PHE A 44 5.97 2.70 3.85
CA PHE A 44 7.30 2.33 4.35
C PHE A 44 7.41 2.28 5.88
N TYR A 45 6.51 2.95 6.61
CA TYR A 45 6.52 3.02 8.09
C TYR A 45 5.41 2.19 8.74
N ARG A 46 4.72 1.35 7.97
CA ARG A 46 3.73 0.38 8.45
C ARG A 46 4.38 -0.97 8.72
N SER A 47 3.72 -1.81 9.52
CA SER A 47 4.16 -3.20 9.69
C SER A 47 3.95 -3.99 8.39
N PHE A 48 4.71 -5.08 8.26
CA PHE A 48 4.60 -6.00 7.12
C PHE A 48 3.17 -6.49 6.92
N ILE A 49 2.50 -6.91 8.00
CA ILE A 49 1.12 -7.43 7.97
C ILE A 49 0.14 -6.37 7.47
N VAL A 50 0.27 -5.13 7.94
CA VAL A 50 -0.62 -4.04 7.48
C VAL A 50 -0.41 -3.78 6.00
N ASN A 51 0.83 -3.68 5.53
CA ASN A 51 1.11 -3.49 4.10
C ASN A 51 0.58 -4.65 3.24
N PHE A 52 0.77 -5.88 3.69
CA PHE A 52 0.25 -7.07 3.03
C PHE A 52 -1.28 -6.98 2.90
N LEU A 53 -2.01 -6.86 4.01
CA LEU A 53 -3.47 -6.84 4.01
C LEU A 53 -4.03 -5.68 3.18
N THR A 54 -3.49 -4.46 3.33
CA THR A 54 -3.98 -3.30 2.58
C THR A 54 -3.72 -3.43 1.08
N SER A 55 -2.56 -3.96 0.69
CA SER A 55 -2.20 -4.10 -0.72
C SER A 55 -2.97 -5.25 -1.36
N SER A 56 -3.13 -6.37 -0.67
CA SER A 56 -3.92 -7.52 -1.13
C SER A 56 -5.39 -7.15 -1.33
N ALA A 57 -5.99 -6.47 -0.34
CA ALA A 57 -7.38 -6.04 -0.42
C ALA A 57 -7.57 -5.03 -1.55
N TYR A 58 -6.72 -4.01 -1.64
CA TYR A 58 -6.80 -2.99 -2.69
C TYR A 58 -6.67 -3.60 -4.08
N PHE A 59 -5.62 -4.38 -4.33
CA PHE A 59 -5.38 -4.94 -5.66
C PHE A 59 -6.41 -6.00 -6.02
N GLY A 60 -6.66 -6.97 -5.13
CA GLY A 60 -7.60 -8.06 -5.39
C GLY A 60 -9.01 -7.56 -5.69
N THR A 61 -9.51 -6.57 -4.92
CA THR A 61 -10.84 -5.99 -5.18
C THR A 61 -10.86 -5.14 -6.44
N THR A 62 -9.95 -4.18 -6.58
CA THR A 62 -9.96 -3.25 -7.72
C THR A 62 -9.75 -3.99 -9.04
N TRP A 63 -8.74 -4.86 -9.10
CA TRP A 63 -8.44 -5.63 -10.30
C TRP A 63 -9.52 -6.68 -10.57
N GLY A 64 -10.00 -7.39 -9.56
CA GLY A 64 -11.07 -8.38 -9.72
C GLY A 64 -12.38 -7.77 -10.24
N VAL A 65 -12.78 -6.60 -9.73
CA VAL A 65 -13.95 -5.86 -10.21
C VAL A 65 -13.77 -5.42 -11.67
N ILE A 66 -12.59 -4.87 -12.02
CA ILE A 66 -12.30 -4.48 -13.40
C ILE A 66 -12.38 -5.69 -14.33
N MET A 67 -11.76 -6.81 -13.96
CA MET A 67 -11.74 -8.03 -14.76
C MET A 67 -13.13 -8.65 -14.92
N TRP A 68 -13.96 -8.61 -13.87
CA TRP A 68 -15.34 -9.08 -13.93
C TRP A 68 -16.11 -8.38 -15.05
N PHE A 69 -16.16 -7.05 -15.00
CA PHE A 69 -16.93 -6.24 -15.97
C PHE A 69 -16.27 -6.10 -17.34
N SER A 70 -15.00 -6.46 -17.50
CA SER A 70 -14.29 -6.30 -18.77
C SER A 70 -14.17 -7.61 -19.56
N VAL A 71 -13.96 -8.74 -18.88
CA VAL A 71 -13.56 -10.01 -19.52
C VAL A 71 -14.34 -11.18 -18.95
N TRP A 72 -14.29 -11.40 -17.64
CA TRP A 72 -14.74 -12.67 -17.04
C TRP A 72 -16.23 -12.92 -17.17
N GLU A 73 -17.07 -11.90 -17.00
CA GLU A 73 -18.53 -12.04 -17.16
C GLU A 73 -18.88 -12.41 -18.61
N THR A 74 -18.28 -11.71 -19.58
CA THR A 74 -18.50 -11.95 -21.02
C THR A 74 -18.02 -13.32 -21.46
N ASP A 75 -16.91 -13.80 -20.90
CA ASP A 75 -16.34 -15.13 -21.17
C ASP A 75 -17.09 -16.27 -20.45
N GLY A 76 -18.13 -15.95 -19.66
CA GLY A 76 -18.91 -16.94 -18.91
C GLY A 76 -18.14 -17.59 -17.78
N MET A 77 -17.13 -16.90 -17.24
CA MET A 77 -16.34 -17.40 -16.12
C MET A 77 -17.20 -17.52 -14.86
N ASP A 78 -17.10 -18.67 -14.19
CA ASP A 78 -17.81 -18.89 -12.95
C ASP A 78 -17.36 -17.90 -11.85
N LEU A 79 -18.34 -17.35 -11.11
CA LEU A 79 -18.10 -16.34 -10.08
C LEU A 79 -17.16 -16.84 -8.97
N SER A 80 -17.25 -18.11 -8.57
CA SER A 80 -16.38 -18.66 -7.53
C SER A 80 -14.93 -18.72 -8.00
N ILE A 81 -14.70 -19.07 -9.26
CA ILE A 81 -13.37 -19.07 -9.87
C ILE A 81 -12.85 -17.63 -9.96
N ALA A 82 -13.67 -16.68 -10.41
CA ALA A 82 -13.28 -15.27 -10.48
C ALA A 82 -12.85 -14.72 -9.11
N VAL A 83 -13.60 -15.04 -8.04
CA VAL A 83 -13.26 -14.66 -6.66
C VAL A 83 -11.94 -15.29 -6.21
N ILE A 84 -11.76 -16.60 -6.43
CA ILE A 84 -10.51 -17.30 -6.05
C ILE A 84 -9.31 -16.71 -6.82
N THR A 85 -9.47 -16.43 -8.11
CA THR A 85 -8.43 -15.81 -8.95
C THR A 85 -8.08 -14.41 -8.45
N ALA A 86 -9.08 -13.57 -8.15
CA ALA A 86 -8.87 -12.23 -7.62
C ALA A 86 -8.19 -12.24 -6.25
N LEU A 87 -8.59 -13.16 -5.35
CA LEU A 87 -7.97 -13.34 -4.04
C LEU A 87 -6.51 -13.80 -4.17
N SER A 88 -6.24 -14.78 -5.04
CA SER A 88 -4.90 -15.30 -5.27
C SER A 88 -3.96 -14.22 -5.81
N ALA A 89 -4.42 -13.45 -6.80
CA ALA A 89 -3.69 -12.32 -7.36
C ALA A 89 -3.45 -11.22 -6.31
N GLY A 90 -4.47 -10.92 -5.49
CA GLY A 90 -4.37 -10.02 -4.35
C GLY A 90 -3.29 -10.44 -3.36
N ILE A 91 -3.32 -11.70 -2.89
CA ILE A 91 -2.33 -12.24 -1.94
C ILE A 91 -0.92 -12.15 -2.52
N LEU A 92 -0.72 -12.56 -3.76
CA LEU A 92 0.60 -12.50 -4.41
C LEU A 92 1.11 -11.06 -4.47
N PHE A 93 0.28 -10.14 -4.97
CA PHE A 93 0.62 -8.72 -5.08
C PHE A 93 0.91 -8.11 -3.71
N GLY A 94 0.09 -8.41 -2.70
CA GLY A 94 0.28 -7.88 -1.36
C GLY A 94 1.56 -8.39 -0.70
N LEU A 95 1.93 -9.66 -0.91
CA LEU A 95 3.21 -10.20 -0.45
C LEU A 95 4.37 -9.47 -1.11
N THR A 96 4.33 -9.33 -2.45
CA THR A 96 5.36 -8.58 -3.19
C THR A 96 5.52 -7.16 -2.66
N MET A 97 4.41 -6.44 -2.43
CA MET A 97 4.45 -5.08 -1.89
C MET A 97 4.97 -5.02 -0.46
N ALA A 98 4.54 -5.95 0.41
CA ALA A 98 5.01 -6.01 1.79
C ALA A 98 6.53 -6.26 1.85
N PHE A 99 7.04 -7.16 1.00
CA PHE A 99 8.49 -7.38 0.85
C PHE A 99 9.20 -6.17 0.26
N TYR A 100 8.65 -5.54 -0.79
CA TYR A 100 9.22 -4.34 -1.39
C TYR A 100 9.39 -3.23 -0.35
N TYR A 101 8.33 -2.87 0.38
CA TYR A 101 8.41 -1.83 1.41
C TYR A 101 9.40 -2.18 2.51
N GLY A 102 9.39 -3.42 3.02
CA GLY A 102 10.31 -3.86 4.07
C GLY A 102 11.76 -3.98 3.62
N PHE A 103 12.01 -4.35 2.36
CA PHE A 103 13.34 -4.40 1.77
C PHE A 103 13.87 -2.98 1.53
N THR A 104 13.09 -2.10 0.89
CA THR A 104 13.47 -0.72 0.65
C THR A 104 13.70 0.05 1.95
N PHE A 105 12.87 -0.16 2.97
CA PHE A 105 13.07 0.43 4.30
C PHE A 105 14.45 0.09 4.87
N ARG A 106 14.86 -1.19 4.80
CA ARG A 106 16.16 -1.66 5.26
C ARG A 106 17.30 -1.19 4.36
N LYS A 107 17.12 -1.24 3.04
CA LYS A 107 18.11 -0.81 2.05
C LYS A 107 18.51 0.66 2.22
N HIS A 108 17.56 1.52 2.56
CA HIS A 108 17.79 2.95 2.75
C HIS A 108 18.03 3.35 4.22
N ASN A 109 18.14 2.38 5.14
CA ASN A 109 18.32 2.63 6.58
C ASN A 109 17.34 3.67 7.14
N LEU A 110 16.08 3.59 6.74
CA LEU A 110 15.06 4.56 7.15
C LEU A 110 14.85 4.54 8.66
N THR A 111 14.56 5.70 9.23
CA THR A 111 14.28 5.84 10.66
C THR A 111 12.95 5.18 11.00
N LYS A 112 12.83 4.56 12.18
CA LYS A 112 11.52 4.02 12.60
C LYS A 112 10.55 5.16 12.84
N TRP A 113 9.26 4.93 12.60
CA TRP A 113 8.22 5.94 12.77
C TRP A 113 8.25 6.66 14.13
N ASN A 114 8.51 5.92 15.22
CA ASN A 114 8.51 6.49 16.56
C ASN A 114 9.77 7.31 16.88
N ASP A 115 10.83 7.14 16.10
CA ASP A 115 12.14 7.75 16.30
C ASP A 115 12.36 8.98 15.38
N LEU A 116 11.47 9.19 14.41
CA LEU A 116 11.43 10.39 13.58
C LEU A 116 11.29 11.65 14.46
N ARG A 117 12.09 12.68 14.15
CA ARG A 117 12.13 14.00 14.81
C ARG A 117 11.70 15.11 13.86
#